data_AF-A0A6J6CX56-F1
#
_entry.id   AF-A0A6J6CX56-F1
#
_cell.length_a   1.000
_cell.length_b   1.000
_cell.length_c   1.000
_cell.angle_alpha   90.00
_cell.angle_beta   90.00
_cell.angle_gamma   90.00
#
_symmetry.space_group_name_H-M   'P 1'
#
loop_
_entity.id
_entity.type
_entity.pdbx_description
1 polymer ?
#
loop_
_entity_poly.entity_id
_entity_poly.type
_entity_poly.pdbx_seq_one_letter_code
_entity_poly.pdbx_strand_id
1 'polypeptide(L)'
;MAAPDEPHRPGAGVRSAVVVVPCDPLQPTLDFFTRRLGFRVDAIFPADAPMIAELSGHGLGLRLQPGGELDGEQPGAHLRLRLRCDDPTTVAGGDRELVAPNGTRVELVEADPGVVLPPEQPELVVTHARDGETWGTGRAGMQYRDVIPGRQGGRFIGSHIRIPTAGPVPDYVHYHQVRFQMIYCHKGWVRVVYEDQGEPLLMEAGDCVLQPPEIRHRVLESGDGLEVVELGCPADHETRAEHEISLPTGRLLPERHFGGQRFVYHDASEAEWRPWRVPGFECREIGIGAATDGLAGVRVARPAGADHTPRTTHDAEFVFGFVLAGTCTLECEGRVPERMEEGDTFVVPRHLEYALIGCSPDFELLDVTLPEDVPLT
;
A
#
# COMPACT_ATOMS: atom_id res chain seq x y z
N MET A 1 -50.91 -1.62 -31.39
CA MET A 1 -49.70 -2.46 -31.54
C MET A 1 -48.79 -2.08 -30.41
N ALA A 2 -48.67 -2.93 -29.38
CA ALA A 2 -47.66 -2.76 -28.35
C ALA A 2 -46.27 -2.91 -29.01
N ALA A 3 -45.33 -2.06 -28.60
CA ALA A 3 -43.94 -2.22 -29.02
C ALA A 3 -43.46 -3.64 -28.61
N PRO A 4 -42.65 -4.32 -29.44
CA PRO A 4 -42.08 -5.58 -29.02
C PRO A 4 -41.20 -5.32 -27.79
N ASP A 5 -41.44 -6.05 -26.70
CA ASP A 5 -40.54 -6.13 -25.55
C ASP A 5 -39.13 -6.38 -26.09
N GLU A 6 -38.18 -5.50 -25.74
CA GLU A 6 -36.76 -5.79 -25.95
C GLU A 6 -36.47 -7.14 -25.29
N PRO A 7 -35.81 -8.09 -25.98
CA PRO A 7 -35.48 -9.35 -25.36
C PRO A 7 -34.60 -9.06 -24.15
N HIS A 8 -35.11 -9.35 -22.95
CA HIS A 8 -34.35 -9.36 -21.71
C HIS A 8 -33.08 -10.18 -21.98
N ARG A 9 -31.94 -9.50 -22.13
CA ARG A 9 -30.65 -10.17 -22.35
C ARG A 9 -30.19 -10.68 -20.99
N PRO A 10 -30.29 -11.99 -20.71
CA PRO A 10 -29.82 -12.52 -19.44
C PRO A 10 -28.31 -12.27 -19.39
N GLY A 11 -27.84 -11.47 -18.42
CA GLY A 11 -26.44 -11.08 -18.29
C GLY A 11 -26.07 -9.70 -18.83
N ALA A 12 -27.04 -8.84 -19.19
CA ALA A 12 -26.76 -7.40 -19.34
C ALA A 12 -26.07 -6.87 -18.06
N GLY A 13 -24.92 -6.21 -18.23
CA GLY A 13 -24.12 -5.69 -17.12
C GLY A 13 -22.97 -6.60 -16.65
N VAL A 14 -22.80 -7.83 -17.16
CA VAL A 14 -21.61 -8.65 -16.87
C VAL A 14 -20.45 -8.24 -17.79
N ARG A 15 -19.34 -7.75 -17.22
CA ARG A 15 -18.13 -7.33 -17.94
C ARG A 15 -17.18 -8.47 -18.24
N SER A 16 -16.97 -9.36 -17.28
CA SER A 16 -16.03 -10.48 -17.42
C SER A 16 -16.34 -11.62 -16.44
N ALA A 17 -15.65 -12.74 -16.62
CA ALA A 17 -15.77 -13.92 -15.78
C ALA A 17 -14.38 -14.49 -15.51
N VAL A 18 -14.16 -14.95 -14.28
CA VAL A 18 -12.93 -15.68 -13.90
C VAL A 18 -13.28 -17.03 -13.28
N VAL A 19 -12.46 -18.03 -13.56
CA VAL A 19 -12.52 -19.33 -12.88
C VAL A 19 -11.70 -19.24 -11.60
N VAL A 20 -12.29 -19.58 -10.46
CA VAL A 20 -11.60 -19.58 -9.17
C VAL A 20 -10.89 -20.92 -8.98
N VAL A 21 -9.56 -20.89 -9.03
CA VAL A 21 -8.69 -22.05 -8.87
C VAL A 21 -8.12 -22.02 -7.45
N PRO A 22 -8.55 -22.94 -6.56
CA PRO A 22 -7.92 -23.07 -5.25
C PRO A 22 -6.44 -23.47 -5.41
N CYS A 23 -5.55 -22.77 -4.73
CA CYS A 23 -4.13 -23.07 -4.72
C CYS A 23 -3.49 -22.77 -3.36
N ASP A 24 -2.57 -23.63 -2.97
CA ASP A 24 -1.61 -23.44 -1.89
C ASP A 24 -0.42 -24.38 -2.19
N PRO A 25 0.81 -23.88 -2.44
CA PRO A 25 1.28 -22.48 -2.37
C PRO A 25 1.04 -21.64 -3.64
N LEU A 26 0.83 -20.32 -3.48
CA LEU A 26 0.53 -19.39 -4.58
C LEU A 26 1.69 -19.26 -5.61
N GLN A 27 2.92 -19.00 -5.15
CA GLN A 27 4.03 -18.66 -6.05
C GLN A 27 4.37 -19.78 -7.06
N PRO A 28 4.46 -21.06 -6.68
CA PRO A 28 4.68 -22.15 -7.65
C PRO A 28 3.52 -22.31 -8.64
N THR A 29 2.28 -22.09 -8.21
CA THR A 29 1.11 -22.11 -9.11
C THR A 29 1.15 -20.94 -10.10
N LEU A 30 1.49 -19.74 -9.62
CA LEU A 30 1.66 -18.55 -10.44
C LEU A 30 2.74 -18.76 -11.51
N ASP A 31 3.90 -19.30 -11.13
CA ASP A 31 5.01 -19.61 -12.04
C ASP A 31 4.58 -20.61 -13.12
N PHE A 32 3.77 -21.63 -12.77
CA PHE A 32 3.24 -22.60 -13.72
C PHE A 32 2.36 -21.93 -14.79
N PHE A 33 1.37 -21.13 -14.37
CA PHE A 33 0.48 -20.47 -15.32
C PHE A 33 1.19 -19.40 -16.16
N THR A 34 2.08 -18.62 -15.55
CA THR A 34 2.73 -17.50 -16.23
C THR A 34 3.89 -17.97 -17.12
N ARG A 35 4.87 -18.69 -16.57
CA ARG A 35 6.08 -19.07 -17.30
C ARG A 35 5.89 -20.27 -18.21
N ARG A 36 5.04 -21.22 -17.83
CA ARG A 36 4.85 -22.48 -18.57
C ARG A 36 3.68 -22.41 -19.54
N LEU A 37 2.59 -21.75 -19.15
CA LEU A 37 1.36 -21.68 -19.94
C LEU A 37 1.13 -20.32 -20.60
N GLY A 38 1.92 -19.29 -20.32
CA GLY A 38 1.84 -17.99 -20.98
C GLY A 38 0.65 -17.14 -20.57
N PHE A 39 0.09 -17.35 -19.37
CA PHE A 39 -0.83 -16.38 -18.77
C PHE A 39 -0.07 -15.13 -18.34
N ARG A 40 -0.74 -13.97 -18.36
CA ARG A 40 -0.23 -12.73 -17.76
C ARG A 40 -0.93 -12.46 -16.44
N VAL A 41 -0.23 -11.75 -15.56
CA VAL A 41 -0.80 -11.26 -14.30
C VAL A 41 -1.61 -10.01 -14.57
N ASP A 42 -2.85 -9.97 -14.09
CA ASP A 42 -3.71 -8.80 -14.15
C ASP A 42 -3.79 -8.09 -12.79
N ALA A 43 -3.80 -8.84 -11.69
CA ALA A 43 -3.77 -8.28 -10.34
C ALA A 43 -3.11 -9.22 -9.33
N ILE A 44 -2.51 -8.67 -8.28
CA ILE A 44 -2.01 -9.39 -7.09
C ILE A 44 -2.42 -8.62 -5.84
N PHE A 45 -2.85 -9.32 -4.79
CA PHE A 45 -3.09 -8.71 -3.49
C PHE A 45 -3.06 -9.71 -2.31
N PRO A 46 -2.66 -9.23 -1.11
CA PRO A 46 -1.91 -7.99 -0.88
C PRO A 46 -0.52 -8.01 -1.55
N ALA A 47 0.14 -6.86 -1.67
CA ALA A 47 1.48 -6.78 -2.29
C ALA A 47 2.57 -7.38 -1.40
N ASP A 48 2.43 -7.16 -0.09
CA ASP A 48 3.15 -7.89 0.94
C ASP A 48 2.42 -9.22 1.22
N ALA A 49 3.16 -10.30 1.47
CA ALA A 49 2.61 -11.66 1.63
C ALA A 49 1.46 -12.03 0.65
N PRO A 50 1.69 -12.07 -0.68
CA PRO A 50 0.63 -12.29 -1.67
C PRO A 50 -0.17 -13.57 -1.47
N MET A 51 -1.49 -13.44 -1.43
CA MET A 51 -2.43 -14.57 -1.25
C MET A 51 -3.32 -14.80 -2.46
N ILE A 52 -3.60 -13.76 -3.24
CA ILE A 52 -4.50 -13.83 -4.39
C ILE A 52 -3.77 -13.31 -5.62
N ALA A 53 -3.94 -14.00 -6.74
CA ALA A 53 -3.50 -13.53 -8.05
C ALA A 53 -4.60 -13.72 -9.10
N GLU A 54 -4.79 -12.72 -9.94
CA GLU A 54 -5.70 -12.79 -11.08
C GLU A 54 -4.90 -12.79 -12.38
N LEU A 55 -5.26 -13.68 -13.28
CA LEU A 55 -4.52 -13.94 -14.51
C LEU A 55 -5.46 -13.94 -15.71
N SER A 56 -4.95 -13.53 -16.86
CA SER A 56 -5.62 -13.72 -18.14
C SER A 56 -4.71 -14.38 -19.16
N GLY A 57 -5.30 -15.21 -20.01
CA GLY A 57 -4.57 -15.92 -21.06
C GLY A 57 -5.51 -16.81 -21.86
N HIS A 58 -5.26 -16.94 -23.16
CA HIS A 58 -6.01 -17.86 -24.04
C HIS A 58 -7.54 -17.65 -24.04
N GLY A 59 -8.01 -16.43 -23.77
CA GLY A 59 -9.44 -16.12 -23.65
C GLY A 59 -10.08 -16.51 -22.32
N LEU A 60 -9.29 -16.91 -21.32
CA LEU A 60 -9.72 -17.31 -19.98
C LEU A 60 -9.17 -16.36 -18.92
N GLY A 61 -10.02 -15.99 -17.96
CA GLY A 61 -9.63 -15.36 -16.70
C GLY A 61 -9.53 -16.40 -15.58
N LEU A 62 -8.47 -16.34 -14.79
CA LEU A 62 -8.25 -17.19 -13.61
C LEU A 62 -8.08 -16.34 -12.38
N ARG A 63 -8.60 -16.82 -11.25
CA ARG A 63 -8.32 -16.28 -9.92
C ARG A 63 -7.73 -17.38 -9.05
N LEU A 64 -6.46 -17.24 -8.73
CA LEU A 64 -5.71 -18.10 -7.82
C LEU A 64 -5.92 -17.58 -6.40
N GLN A 65 -6.36 -18.43 -5.48
CA GLN A 65 -6.54 -18.09 -4.06
C GLN A 65 -6.54 -19.34 -3.19
N PRO A 66 -6.33 -19.24 -1.86
CA PRO A 66 -6.50 -20.38 -0.96
C PRO A 66 -7.87 -21.04 -1.10
N GLY A 67 -7.90 -22.36 -0.95
CA GLY A 67 -9.16 -23.09 -0.83
C GLY A 67 -9.86 -22.70 0.48
N GLY A 68 -11.06 -22.16 0.40
CA GLY A 68 -11.91 -22.04 1.57
C GLY A 68 -12.51 -23.41 1.91
N GLU A 69 -12.39 -23.84 3.16
CA GLU A 69 -13.35 -24.79 3.73
C GLU A 69 -14.68 -24.04 3.88
N LEU A 70 -15.58 -24.24 2.94
CA LEU A 70 -17.00 -23.99 3.20
C LEU A 70 -17.57 -25.34 3.68
N ASP A 71 -17.78 -25.43 4.99
CA ASP A 71 -18.57 -26.43 5.71
C ASP A 71 -18.74 -27.81 5.03
N GLY A 72 -17.83 -28.74 5.34
CA GLY A 72 -18.08 -30.18 5.27
C GLY A 72 -18.18 -30.83 3.88
N GLU A 73 -17.97 -30.11 2.78
CA GLU A 73 -17.95 -30.69 1.43
C GLU A 73 -16.53 -31.08 0.98
N GLN A 74 -16.43 -32.14 0.17
CA GLN A 74 -15.12 -32.63 -0.30
C GLN A 74 -14.37 -31.55 -1.08
N PRO A 75 -13.09 -31.29 -0.76
CA PRO A 75 -12.25 -30.36 -1.51
C PRO A 75 -12.20 -30.74 -2.99
N GLY A 76 -12.66 -29.84 -3.88
CA GLY A 76 -12.48 -29.96 -5.33
C GLY A 76 -13.66 -30.49 -6.17
N ALA A 77 -14.86 -30.67 -5.61
CA ALA A 77 -15.98 -31.29 -6.35
C ALA A 77 -16.71 -30.38 -7.36
N HIS A 78 -16.62 -29.06 -7.24
CA HIS A 78 -17.45 -28.14 -8.02
C HIS A 78 -16.66 -26.98 -8.64
N LEU A 79 -16.94 -26.68 -9.93
CA LEU A 79 -16.42 -25.50 -10.63
C LEU A 79 -16.91 -24.24 -9.91
N ARG A 80 -16.00 -23.28 -9.71
CA ARG A 80 -16.29 -21.96 -9.15
C ARG A 80 -16.03 -20.88 -10.18
N LEU A 81 -17.03 -20.07 -10.45
CA LEU A 81 -16.96 -18.90 -11.33
C LEU A 81 -17.23 -17.64 -10.53
N ARG A 82 -16.53 -16.57 -10.88
CA ARG A 82 -16.82 -15.22 -10.38
C ARG A 82 -17.10 -14.32 -11.57
N LEU A 83 -18.31 -13.78 -11.65
CA LEU A 83 -18.78 -12.88 -12.69
C LEU A 83 -18.66 -11.44 -12.19
N ARG A 84 -17.96 -10.62 -12.96
CA ARG A 84 -17.76 -9.19 -12.68
C ARG A 84 -18.82 -8.38 -13.38
N CYS A 85 -19.59 -7.64 -12.61
CA CYS A 85 -20.77 -6.91 -13.08
C CYS A 85 -20.62 -5.40 -12.87
N ASP A 86 -21.23 -4.60 -13.75
CA ASP A 86 -21.43 -3.16 -13.55
C ASP A 86 -22.17 -2.90 -12.24
N ASP A 87 -23.30 -3.60 -12.05
CA ASP A 87 -24.05 -3.64 -10.81
C ASP A 87 -24.61 -5.06 -10.64
N PRO A 88 -24.08 -5.87 -9.71
CA PRO A 88 -24.52 -7.25 -9.58
C PRO A 88 -25.95 -7.37 -9.03
N THR A 89 -26.60 -6.28 -8.58
CA THR A 89 -28.00 -6.31 -8.07
C THR A 89 -29.00 -6.38 -9.22
N THR A 90 -28.55 -5.99 -10.41
CA THR A 90 -29.35 -5.99 -11.64
C THR A 90 -29.28 -7.33 -12.39
N VAL A 91 -28.35 -8.20 -12.02
CA VAL A 91 -28.12 -9.50 -12.66
C VAL A 91 -28.79 -10.61 -11.85
N ALA A 92 -29.38 -11.59 -12.53
CA ALA A 92 -29.98 -12.79 -11.91
C ALA A 92 -30.96 -12.50 -10.77
N GLY A 93 -31.76 -11.43 -10.87
CA GLY A 93 -32.73 -11.06 -9.84
C GLY A 93 -32.11 -10.49 -8.56
N GLY A 94 -30.82 -10.14 -8.58
CA GLY A 94 -30.09 -9.55 -7.47
C GLY A 94 -29.35 -10.55 -6.58
N ASP A 95 -29.44 -11.84 -6.87
CA ASP A 95 -28.71 -12.89 -6.15
C ASP A 95 -27.20 -12.66 -6.28
N ARG A 96 -26.48 -12.78 -5.16
CA ARG A 96 -25.01 -12.66 -5.10
C ARG A 96 -24.29 -13.98 -5.37
N GLU A 97 -24.95 -15.08 -5.03
CA GLU A 97 -24.44 -16.43 -5.18
C GLU A 97 -25.49 -17.32 -5.81
N LEU A 98 -25.09 -18.08 -6.81
CA LEU A 98 -25.94 -19.01 -7.55
C LEU A 98 -25.31 -20.39 -7.57
N VAL A 99 -26.15 -21.43 -7.53
CA VAL A 99 -25.74 -22.81 -7.75
C VAL A 99 -26.46 -23.34 -8.98
N ALA A 100 -25.70 -23.69 -10.01
CA ALA A 100 -26.25 -24.31 -11.21
C ALA A 100 -26.69 -25.77 -10.92
N PRO A 101 -27.58 -26.35 -11.74
CA PRO A 101 -28.05 -27.74 -11.55
C PRO A 101 -26.95 -28.80 -11.52
N ASN A 102 -25.77 -28.53 -12.10
CA ASN A 102 -24.59 -29.41 -12.07
C ASN A 102 -23.66 -29.16 -10.85
N GLY A 103 -24.06 -28.30 -9.92
CA GLY A 103 -23.30 -27.92 -8.74
C GLY A 103 -22.29 -26.79 -8.95
N THR A 104 -22.17 -26.21 -10.17
CA THR A 104 -21.29 -25.05 -10.40
C THR A 104 -21.73 -23.88 -9.53
N ARG A 105 -20.80 -23.32 -8.76
CA ARG A 105 -21.05 -22.14 -7.94
C ARG A 105 -20.63 -20.90 -8.70
N VAL A 106 -21.51 -19.91 -8.76
CA VAL A 106 -21.29 -18.64 -9.45
C VAL A 106 -21.48 -17.51 -8.46
N GLU A 107 -20.45 -16.70 -8.27
CA GLU A 107 -20.48 -15.49 -7.45
C GLU A 107 -20.57 -14.26 -8.37
N LEU A 108 -21.45 -13.33 -8.04
CA LEU A 108 -21.64 -12.07 -8.76
C LEU A 108 -21.04 -10.93 -7.94
N VAL A 109 -19.96 -10.34 -8.46
CA VAL A 109 -19.19 -9.28 -7.79
C VAL A 109 -19.16 -8.02 -8.65
N GLU A 110 -18.91 -6.88 -8.03
CA GLU A 110 -18.67 -5.64 -8.77
C GLU A 110 -17.40 -5.77 -9.62
N ALA A 111 -17.45 -5.24 -10.83
CA ALA A 111 -16.33 -5.31 -11.77
C ALA A 111 -15.20 -4.35 -11.42
N ASP A 112 -15.54 -3.26 -10.73
CA ASP A 112 -14.60 -2.25 -10.27
C ASP A 112 -15.06 -1.76 -8.89
N PRO A 113 -14.81 -2.57 -7.83
CA PRO A 113 -15.15 -2.16 -6.49
C PRO A 113 -14.30 -0.94 -6.13
N GLY A 114 -14.94 0.13 -5.65
CA GLY A 114 -14.21 1.29 -5.14
C GLY A 114 -13.33 0.93 -3.95
N VAL A 115 -12.42 1.83 -3.58
CA VAL A 115 -11.57 1.65 -2.38
C VAL A 115 -12.45 1.58 -1.14
N VAL A 116 -12.46 0.43 -0.47
CA VAL A 116 -13.16 0.24 0.81
C VAL A 116 -12.18 0.52 1.95
N LEU A 117 -12.55 1.43 2.83
CA LEU A 117 -11.75 1.74 4.03
C LEU A 117 -12.30 0.97 5.23
N PRO A 118 -11.51 0.08 5.84
CA PRO A 118 -11.88 -0.53 7.11
C PRO A 118 -12.11 0.54 8.19
N PRO A 119 -13.04 0.32 9.13
CA PRO A 119 -13.27 1.26 10.23
C PRO A 119 -11.99 1.44 11.05
N GLU A 120 -11.82 2.64 11.62
CA GLU A 120 -10.69 2.93 12.49
C GLU A 120 -10.66 2.01 13.71
N GLN A 121 -9.51 1.38 13.95
CA GLN A 121 -9.21 0.64 15.17
C GLN A 121 -7.89 1.18 15.74
N PRO A 122 -7.93 2.36 16.40
CA PRO A 122 -6.73 3.02 16.87
C PRO A 122 -6.08 2.22 17.99
N GLU A 123 -4.82 1.85 17.81
CA GLU A 123 -4.03 1.08 18.78
C GLU A 123 -2.60 1.64 18.87
N LEU A 124 -2.06 1.70 20.09
CA LEU A 124 -0.63 1.96 20.30
C LEU A 124 0.17 0.76 19.80
N VAL A 125 0.88 0.96 18.70
CA VAL A 125 1.79 -0.03 18.13
C VAL A 125 3.21 0.49 18.30
N VAL A 126 4.11 -0.34 18.81
CA VAL A 126 5.55 -0.07 18.88
C VAL A 126 6.25 -1.30 18.32
N THR A 127 7.07 -1.10 17.29
CA THR A 127 7.79 -2.18 16.61
C THR A 127 9.28 -1.90 16.64
N HIS A 128 10.07 -2.82 17.17
CA HIS A 128 11.53 -2.69 17.23
C HIS A 128 12.20 -3.45 16.09
N ALA A 129 13.12 -2.81 15.40
CA ALA A 129 14.02 -3.45 14.45
C ALA A 129 15.05 -4.28 15.21
N ARG A 130 14.76 -5.56 15.45
CA ARG A 130 15.63 -6.44 16.25
C ARG A 130 16.61 -7.22 15.36
N ASP A 131 17.79 -7.51 15.89
CA ASP A 131 18.69 -8.49 15.29
C ASP A 131 17.99 -9.86 15.13
N GLY A 132 17.98 -10.38 13.90
CA GLY A 132 17.35 -11.68 13.56
C GLY A 132 15.85 -11.60 13.22
N GLU A 133 15.32 -10.40 13.00
CA GLU A 133 13.94 -10.20 12.58
C GLU A 133 13.62 -10.92 11.26
N THR A 134 12.41 -11.48 11.16
CA THR A 134 12.00 -12.26 10.00
C THR A 134 11.49 -11.33 8.91
N TRP A 135 12.25 -11.23 7.82
CA TRP A 135 11.79 -10.57 6.61
C TRP A 135 10.95 -11.55 5.78
N GLY A 136 9.70 -11.19 5.52
CA GLY A 136 8.81 -11.91 4.61
C GLY A 136 9.25 -11.74 3.16
N THR A 137 8.87 -12.68 2.30
CA THR A 137 9.01 -12.53 0.84
C THR A 137 7.74 -11.88 0.30
N GLY A 138 7.86 -10.76 -0.39
CA GLY A 138 6.74 -10.13 -1.10
C GLY A 138 6.95 -10.12 -2.62
N ARG A 139 6.32 -9.16 -3.31
CA ARG A 139 6.36 -9.04 -4.77
C ARG A 139 7.78 -8.78 -5.29
N ALA A 140 8.05 -9.25 -6.52
CA ALA A 140 9.31 -9.02 -7.25
C ALA A 140 10.60 -9.46 -6.52
N GLY A 141 10.51 -10.39 -5.55
CA GLY A 141 11.66 -10.86 -4.77
C GLY A 141 12.13 -9.88 -3.68
N MET A 142 11.36 -8.83 -3.42
CA MET A 142 11.63 -7.87 -2.35
C MET A 142 11.35 -8.50 -0.98
N GLN A 143 12.12 -8.09 0.02
CA GLN A 143 11.97 -8.51 1.41
C GLN A 143 11.14 -7.47 2.16
N TYR A 144 10.13 -7.89 2.92
CA TYR A 144 9.22 -7.01 3.64
C TYR A 144 9.28 -7.29 5.15
N ARG A 145 9.29 -6.23 5.94
CA ARG A 145 9.05 -6.26 7.38
C ARG A 145 7.83 -5.39 7.67
N ASP A 146 6.81 -5.98 8.29
CA ASP A 146 5.63 -5.26 8.76
C ASP A 146 6.01 -4.35 9.93
N VAL A 147 5.77 -3.04 9.79
CA VAL A 147 6.06 -2.04 10.82
C VAL A 147 4.81 -1.48 11.50
N ILE A 148 3.63 -1.96 11.10
CA ILE A 148 2.34 -1.70 11.75
C ILE A 148 1.58 -3.03 11.90
N PRO A 149 2.06 -3.97 12.75
CA PRO A 149 1.32 -5.19 13.03
C PRO A 149 -0.13 -4.90 13.44
N GLY A 150 -1.06 -5.74 12.99
CA GLY A 150 -2.50 -5.53 13.19
C GLY A 150 -3.12 -4.47 12.26
N ARG A 151 -2.31 -3.75 11.48
CA ARG A 151 -2.72 -2.86 10.38
C ARG A 151 -3.76 -1.78 10.77
N GLN A 152 -3.82 -1.44 12.05
CA GLN A 152 -4.87 -0.58 12.63
C GLN A 152 -6.29 -1.02 12.20
N GLY A 153 -6.55 -2.33 12.26
CA GLY A 153 -7.82 -2.93 11.82
C GLY A 153 -7.96 -3.08 10.30
N GLY A 154 -6.84 -3.18 9.58
CA GLY A 154 -6.78 -3.24 8.10
C GLY A 154 -6.79 -1.87 7.43
N ARG A 155 -6.79 -0.78 8.20
CA ARG A 155 -6.89 0.58 7.68
C ARG A 155 -5.57 1.14 7.15
N PHE A 156 -4.44 0.79 7.77
CA PHE A 156 -3.11 1.24 7.37
C PHE A 156 -2.14 0.07 7.28
N ILE A 157 -1.32 0.06 6.24
CA ILE A 157 -0.14 -0.80 6.15
C ILE A 157 1.10 0.06 6.32
N GLY A 158 2.10 -0.48 7.00
CA GLY A 158 3.46 0.03 6.92
C GLY A 158 4.43 -1.10 6.65
N SER A 159 5.29 -0.90 5.65
CA SER A 159 6.29 -1.87 5.23
C SER A 159 7.67 -1.23 5.25
N HIS A 160 8.62 -1.84 5.95
CA HIS A 160 10.04 -1.61 5.70
C HIS A 160 10.48 -2.66 4.66
N ILE A 161 10.87 -2.20 3.48
CA ILE A 161 11.17 -3.05 2.31
C ILE A 161 12.66 -3.00 2.02
N ARG A 162 13.28 -4.16 1.79
CA ARG A 162 14.71 -4.27 1.47
C ARG A 162 14.97 -5.03 0.18
N ILE A 163 15.93 -4.54 -0.61
CA ILE A 163 16.54 -5.27 -1.74
C ILE A 163 18.04 -5.45 -1.44
N PRO A 164 18.48 -6.65 -1.02
CA PRO A 164 19.87 -6.87 -0.59
C PRO A 164 20.91 -6.73 -1.71
N THR A 165 20.54 -7.03 -2.94
CA THR A 165 21.47 -7.11 -4.08
C THR A 165 21.01 -6.19 -5.20
N ALA A 166 21.94 -5.37 -5.68
CA ALA A 166 21.72 -4.42 -6.76
C ALA A 166 21.31 -5.11 -8.07
N GLY A 167 20.66 -4.34 -8.93
CA GLY A 167 20.39 -4.70 -10.31
C GLY A 167 18.95 -4.46 -10.74
N PRO A 168 18.56 -5.01 -11.91
CA PRO A 168 17.21 -4.87 -12.42
C PRO A 168 16.20 -5.48 -11.48
N VAL A 169 15.12 -4.74 -11.19
CA VAL A 169 14.00 -5.26 -10.42
C VAL A 169 13.02 -5.89 -11.40
N PRO A 170 12.54 -7.14 -11.17
CA PRO A 170 11.62 -7.84 -12.07
C PRO A 170 10.18 -7.32 -11.92
N ASP A 171 10.02 -6.00 -11.99
CA ASP A 171 8.77 -5.27 -11.88
C ASP A 171 8.17 -5.01 -13.27
N TYR A 172 6.86 -4.77 -13.31
CA TYR A 172 6.06 -4.42 -14.48
C TYR A 172 5.29 -3.13 -14.23
N VAL A 173 4.79 -2.47 -15.28
CA VAL A 173 3.96 -1.26 -15.09
C VAL A 173 2.71 -1.65 -14.33
N HIS A 174 2.46 -1.00 -13.20
CA HIS A 174 1.31 -1.29 -12.34
C HIS A 174 0.83 -0.02 -11.64
N TYR A 175 -0.31 -0.16 -10.97
CA TYR A 175 -0.88 0.89 -10.12
C TYR A 175 -1.65 0.27 -8.95
N HIS A 176 -1.92 1.09 -7.93
CA HIS A 176 -2.62 0.66 -6.72
C HIS A 176 -3.96 1.39 -6.57
N GLN A 177 -4.99 0.63 -6.16
CA GLN A 177 -6.29 1.19 -5.78
C GLN A 177 -6.27 1.52 -4.28
N VAL A 178 -5.77 2.70 -3.96
CA VAL A 178 -5.52 3.18 -2.59
C VAL A 178 -6.17 4.53 -2.35
N ARG A 179 -6.38 4.88 -1.09
CA ARG A 179 -6.63 6.25 -0.63
C ARG A 179 -5.32 7.04 -0.50
N PHE A 180 -4.24 6.40 -0.09
CA PHE A 180 -2.94 7.03 0.16
C PHE A 180 -1.81 6.01 0.03
N GLN A 181 -0.69 6.41 -0.58
CA GLN A 181 0.55 5.64 -0.59
C GLN A 181 1.76 6.56 -0.72
N MET A 182 2.77 6.34 0.13
CA MET A 182 4.05 7.05 0.06
C MET A 182 5.20 6.05 0.14
N ILE A 183 6.34 6.42 -0.46
CA ILE A 183 7.58 5.67 -0.36
C ILE A 183 8.69 6.64 0.04
N TYR A 184 9.37 6.36 1.14
CA TYR A 184 10.55 7.08 1.60
C TYR A 184 11.80 6.20 1.42
N CYS A 185 12.82 6.70 0.73
CA CYS A 185 14.07 5.98 0.54
C CYS A 185 14.93 6.14 1.80
N HIS A 186 15.04 5.08 2.61
CA HIS A 186 15.78 5.11 3.87
C HIS A 186 17.28 4.89 3.65
N LYS A 187 17.67 3.91 2.83
CA LYS A 187 19.07 3.63 2.48
C LYS A 187 19.23 3.25 1.02
N GLY A 188 20.41 3.50 0.48
CA GLY A 188 20.75 3.16 -0.89
C GLY A 188 20.05 4.05 -1.90
N TRP A 189 19.69 3.48 -3.06
CA TRP A 189 19.02 4.20 -4.13
C TRP A 189 18.14 3.26 -4.97
N VAL A 190 17.12 3.84 -5.59
CA VAL A 190 16.21 3.15 -6.49
C VAL A 190 15.88 4.01 -7.71
N ARG A 191 15.82 3.38 -8.88
CA ARG A 191 15.37 4.04 -10.12
C ARG A 191 13.95 3.64 -10.44
N VAL A 192 13.03 4.61 -10.48
CA VAL A 192 11.60 4.39 -10.65
C VAL A 192 11.05 5.34 -11.70
N VAL A 193 10.10 4.88 -12.52
CA VAL A 193 9.41 5.70 -13.53
C VAL A 193 7.93 5.81 -13.18
N TYR A 194 7.39 7.02 -13.34
CA TYR A 194 5.99 7.36 -13.04
C TYR A 194 5.29 7.94 -14.27
N GLU A 195 3.99 7.68 -14.39
CA GLU A 195 3.15 8.18 -15.46
C GLU A 195 3.18 9.71 -15.56
N ASP A 196 3.56 10.20 -16.74
CA ASP A 196 3.60 11.62 -17.07
C ASP A 196 4.53 12.48 -16.18
N GLN A 197 5.51 11.87 -15.49
CA GLN A 197 6.49 12.61 -14.68
C GLN A 197 7.85 12.77 -15.37
N GLY A 198 7.90 12.53 -16.69
CA GLY A 198 9.13 12.64 -17.47
C GLY A 198 9.98 11.36 -17.45
N GLU A 199 11.30 11.56 -17.39
CA GLU A 199 12.28 10.46 -17.37
C GLU A 199 12.29 9.72 -16.02
N PRO A 200 12.82 8.49 -15.95
CA PRO A 200 12.95 7.76 -14.69
C PRO A 200 13.71 8.57 -13.63
N LEU A 201 13.13 8.62 -12.43
CA LEU A 201 13.70 9.27 -11.26
C LEU A 201 14.71 8.35 -10.59
N LEU A 202 15.82 8.92 -10.11
CA LEU A 202 16.73 8.27 -9.19
C LEU A 202 16.42 8.80 -7.80
N MET A 203 15.81 7.98 -6.95
CA MET A 203 15.60 8.31 -5.54
C MET A 203 16.78 7.80 -4.72
N GLU A 204 17.37 8.68 -3.92
CA GLU A 204 18.47 8.35 -3.00
C GLU A 204 18.00 8.44 -1.53
N ALA A 205 18.83 8.01 -0.59
CA ALA A 205 18.51 8.07 0.83
C ALA A 205 18.10 9.49 1.28
N GLY A 206 16.90 9.61 1.83
CA GLY A 206 16.27 10.88 2.19
C GLY A 206 15.10 11.27 1.29
N ASP A 207 15.10 10.81 0.03
CA ASP A 207 14.08 11.17 -0.94
C ASP A 207 12.75 10.50 -0.63
N CYS A 208 11.67 11.14 -1.06
CA CYS A 208 10.33 10.62 -0.84
C CYS A 208 9.42 10.89 -2.04
N VAL A 209 8.49 9.98 -2.28
CA VAL A 209 7.43 10.17 -3.27
C VAL A 209 6.06 9.92 -2.65
N LEU A 210 5.10 10.72 -3.11
CA LEU A 210 3.68 10.36 -3.03
C LEU A 210 3.33 9.60 -4.30
N GLN A 211 2.80 8.39 -4.14
CA GLN A 211 2.20 7.63 -5.23
C GLN A 211 0.69 7.82 -5.16
N PRO A 212 0.12 8.83 -5.84
CA PRO A 212 -1.31 9.08 -5.75
C PRO A 212 -2.11 7.92 -6.36
N PRO A 213 -3.41 7.78 -6.00
CA PRO A 213 -4.23 6.65 -6.43
C PRO A 213 -4.18 6.41 -7.94
N GLU A 214 -3.93 5.16 -8.33
CA GLU A 214 -3.92 4.71 -9.73
C GLU A 214 -2.83 5.32 -10.64
N ILE A 215 -1.80 5.99 -10.10
CA ILE A 215 -0.64 6.38 -10.91
C ILE A 215 0.11 5.16 -11.42
N ARG A 216 0.32 5.07 -12.75
CA ARG A 216 1.12 3.98 -13.31
C ARG A 216 2.58 4.21 -12.98
N HIS A 217 3.26 3.17 -12.51
CA HIS A 217 4.67 3.24 -12.19
C HIS A 217 5.37 1.89 -12.32
N ARG A 218 6.70 1.92 -12.30
CA ARG A 218 7.56 0.74 -12.37
C ARG A 218 8.92 1.02 -11.74
N VAL A 219 9.36 0.14 -10.86
CA VAL A 219 10.74 0.07 -10.38
C VAL A 219 11.62 -0.57 -11.45
N LEU A 220 12.68 0.12 -11.87
CA LEU A 220 13.54 -0.34 -12.95
C LEU A 220 14.74 -1.13 -12.40
N GLU A 221 15.43 -0.55 -11.43
CA GLU A 221 16.62 -1.12 -10.80
C GLU A 221 16.88 -0.47 -9.45
N SER A 222 17.70 -1.12 -8.63
CA SER A 222 18.12 -0.62 -7.32
C SER A 222 19.60 -0.84 -7.07
N GLY A 223 20.15 -0.06 -6.13
CA GLY A 223 21.47 -0.28 -5.55
C GLY A 223 21.51 -1.46 -4.57
N ASP A 224 22.73 -1.77 -4.11
CA ASP A 224 22.95 -2.78 -3.06
C ASP A 224 22.40 -2.28 -1.73
N GLY A 225 21.68 -3.14 -1.01
CA GLY A 225 21.14 -2.82 0.30
C GLY A 225 20.13 -1.67 0.31
N LEU A 226 19.37 -1.48 -0.78
CA LEU A 226 18.25 -0.54 -0.79
C LEU A 226 17.29 -0.87 0.35
N GLU A 227 16.91 0.14 1.12
CA GLU A 227 15.85 0.08 2.13
C GLU A 227 14.87 1.24 1.89
N VAL A 228 13.57 0.93 1.83
CA VAL A 228 12.51 1.94 1.71
C VAL A 228 11.43 1.71 2.76
N VAL A 229 10.82 2.79 3.24
CA VAL A 229 9.63 2.75 4.08
C VAL A 229 8.43 3.09 3.22
N GLU A 230 7.48 2.17 3.13
CA GLU A 230 6.21 2.36 2.44
C GLU A 230 5.09 2.44 3.47
N LEU A 231 4.21 3.43 3.32
CA LEU A 231 2.94 3.49 4.04
C LEU A 231 1.80 3.55 3.05
N GLY A 232 0.73 2.80 3.33
CA GLY A 232 -0.44 2.71 2.45
C GLY A 232 -1.77 2.67 3.22
N CYS A 233 -2.85 3.09 2.56
CA CYS A 233 -4.21 3.03 3.07
C CYS A 233 -5.19 2.75 1.91
N PRO A 234 -6.06 1.72 1.97
CA PRO A 234 -6.18 0.73 3.04
C PRO A 234 -4.98 -0.24 3.07
N ALA A 235 -4.86 -1.03 4.14
CA ALA A 235 -3.77 -1.97 4.27
C ALA A 235 -3.81 -3.07 3.20
N ASP A 236 -5.01 -3.58 2.93
CA ASP A 236 -5.26 -4.54 1.85
C ASP A 236 -5.84 -3.78 0.66
N HIS A 237 -5.05 -3.70 -0.42
CA HIS A 237 -5.43 -3.01 -1.65
C HIS A 237 -4.98 -3.78 -2.89
N GLU A 238 -5.69 -3.58 -4.00
CA GLU A 238 -5.34 -4.23 -5.27
C GLU A 238 -4.13 -3.56 -5.92
N THR A 239 -3.16 -4.38 -6.32
CA THR A 239 -2.09 -3.99 -7.25
C THR A 239 -2.42 -4.53 -8.63
N ARG A 240 -2.72 -3.65 -9.58
CA ARG A 240 -3.15 -4.02 -10.94
C ARG A 240 -2.04 -3.81 -11.95
N ALA A 241 -1.81 -4.82 -12.78
CA ALA A 241 -0.92 -4.71 -13.93
C ALA A 241 -1.53 -3.79 -15.00
N GLU A 242 -0.69 -2.95 -15.59
CA GLU A 242 -1.03 -2.12 -16.73
C GLU A 242 -0.42 -2.73 -17.99
N HIS A 243 -1.29 -3.16 -18.91
CA HIS A 243 -0.89 -3.86 -20.13
C HIS A 243 -0.90 -2.97 -21.38
N GLU A 244 -1.54 -1.79 -21.31
CA GLU A 244 -1.73 -0.92 -22.46
C GLU A 244 -0.71 0.24 -22.46
N ILE A 245 -0.42 0.79 -21.29
CA ILE A 245 0.52 1.92 -21.14
C ILE A 245 1.95 1.42 -20.93
N SER A 246 2.88 1.96 -21.73
CA SER A 246 4.32 1.82 -21.49
C SER A 246 4.86 3.08 -20.82
N LEU A 247 5.84 2.90 -19.93
CA LEU A 247 6.56 3.99 -19.27
C LEU A 247 8.01 4.08 -19.76
N PRO A 248 8.58 5.30 -19.91
CA PRO A 248 7.92 6.60 -19.72
C PRO A 248 6.88 6.87 -20.82
N THR A 249 5.88 7.71 -20.53
CA THR A 249 4.81 8.08 -21.49
C THR A 249 5.27 9.11 -22.54
N GLY A 250 6.45 9.71 -22.35
CA GLY A 250 6.94 10.84 -23.16
C GLY A 250 6.25 12.17 -22.85
N ARG A 251 5.39 12.23 -21.83
CA ARG A 251 4.72 13.45 -21.37
C ARG A 251 5.31 13.89 -20.02
N LEU A 252 5.23 15.19 -19.75
CA LEU A 252 5.53 15.80 -18.47
C LEU A 252 4.33 16.65 -18.05
N LEU A 253 3.50 16.11 -17.15
CA LEU A 253 2.27 16.69 -16.63
C LEU A 253 2.31 16.63 -15.07
N PRO A 254 3.18 17.42 -14.42
CA PRO A 254 3.40 17.34 -12.97
C PRO A 254 2.15 17.70 -12.16
N GLU A 255 1.27 18.54 -12.71
CA GLU A 255 0.01 18.96 -12.07
C GLU A 255 -1.18 18.02 -12.37
N ARG A 256 -0.94 16.85 -12.99
CA ARG A 256 -2.02 15.89 -13.25
C ARG A 256 -2.57 15.34 -11.94
N HIS A 257 -3.90 15.32 -11.83
CA HIS A 257 -4.59 14.70 -10.71
C HIS A 257 -4.86 13.21 -10.96
N PHE A 258 -4.72 12.44 -9.90
CA PHE A 258 -4.89 10.99 -9.80
C PHE A 258 -5.71 10.72 -8.54
N GLY A 259 -6.98 10.34 -8.68
CA GLY A 259 -7.88 10.15 -7.53
C GLY A 259 -8.00 11.38 -6.61
N GLY A 260 -7.90 12.59 -7.17
CA GLY A 260 -7.92 13.85 -6.42
C GLY A 260 -6.55 14.35 -5.95
N GLN A 261 -5.50 13.54 -6.01
CA GLN A 261 -4.15 13.89 -5.52
C GLN A 261 -3.19 14.15 -6.67
N ARG A 262 -2.08 14.86 -6.41
CA ARG A 262 -0.99 15.07 -7.38
C ARG A 262 0.22 14.21 -6.99
N PHE A 263 1.07 13.90 -7.96
CA PHE A 263 2.35 13.25 -7.68
C PHE A 263 3.29 14.21 -6.94
N VAL A 264 4.13 13.67 -6.05
CA VAL A 264 5.22 14.41 -5.40
C VAL A 264 6.49 13.61 -5.54
N TYR A 265 7.57 14.29 -5.91
CA TYR A 265 8.95 13.84 -5.67
C TYR A 265 9.64 14.89 -4.82
N HIS A 266 10.13 14.47 -3.66
CA HIS A 266 10.93 15.27 -2.75
C HIS A 266 12.39 14.84 -2.87
N ASP A 267 13.22 15.78 -3.32
CA ASP A 267 14.68 15.68 -3.29
C ASP A 267 15.19 16.19 -1.94
N ALA A 268 15.75 15.28 -1.14
CA ALA A 268 16.25 15.59 0.18
C ALA A 268 17.42 16.58 0.18
N SER A 269 18.18 16.67 -0.93
CA SER A 269 19.34 17.55 -1.07
C SER A 269 18.96 19.01 -1.27
N GLU A 270 17.75 19.26 -1.79
CA GLU A 270 17.17 20.61 -1.99
C GLU A 270 16.27 21.05 -0.83
N ALA A 271 16.08 20.20 0.18
CA ALA A 271 15.13 20.44 1.26
C ALA A 271 15.60 21.54 2.24
N GLU A 272 14.66 22.39 2.63
CA GLU A 272 14.87 23.42 3.65
C GLU A 272 14.35 22.95 5.01
N TRP A 273 15.16 23.12 6.05
CA TRP A 273 14.74 22.92 7.43
C TRP A 273 14.04 24.16 7.97
N ARG A 274 12.91 23.96 8.65
CA ARG A 274 12.05 25.02 9.19
C ARG A 274 11.58 24.65 10.59
N PRO A 275 11.21 25.61 11.45
CA PRO A 275 10.64 25.30 12.76
C PRO A 275 9.46 24.33 12.64
N TRP A 276 9.46 23.28 13.45
CA TRP A 276 8.39 22.28 13.47
C TRP A 276 7.29 22.68 14.48
N ARG A 277 6.15 21.97 14.45
CA ARG A 277 5.07 22.17 15.41
C ARG A 277 5.50 21.92 16.86
N VAL A 278 6.53 21.10 17.05
CA VAL A 278 7.14 20.83 18.36
C VAL A 278 8.23 21.87 18.65
N PRO A 279 8.13 22.65 19.74
CA PRO A 279 9.15 23.63 20.11
C PRO A 279 10.52 22.98 20.32
N GLY A 280 11.58 23.61 19.80
CA GLY A 280 12.95 23.11 19.90
C GLY A 280 13.29 21.99 18.92
N PHE A 281 12.42 21.75 17.93
CA PHE A 281 12.65 20.87 16.79
C PHE A 281 12.45 21.65 15.48
N GLU A 282 13.06 21.14 14.42
CA GLU A 282 12.84 21.58 13.06
C GLU A 282 12.44 20.41 12.17
N CYS A 283 11.76 20.69 11.07
CA CYS A 283 11.38 19.70 10.08
C CYS A 283 11.74 20.16 8.66
N ARG A 284 11.93 19.18 7.78
CA ARG A 284 11.79 19.37 6.34
C ARG A 284 10.48 18.75 5.89
N GLU A 285 9.63 19.56 5.26
CA GLU A 285 8.35 19.10 4.70
C GLU A 285 8.57 18.40 3.36
N ILE A 286 7.86 17.29 3.13
CA ILE A 286 7.92 16.56 1.85
C ILE A 286 7.01 17.22 0.79
N GLY A 287 5.97 17.94 1.20
CA GLY A 287 4.99 18.57 0.30
C GLY A 287 3.75 17.74 -0.01
N ILE A 288 3.62 16.56 0.62
CA ILE A 288 2.47 15.65 0.46
C ILE A 288 1.16 16.28 0.94
N GLY A 289 1.19 17.13 1.95
CA GLY A 289 0.03 17.87 2.43
C GLY A 289 -0.69 18.66 1.34
N ALA A 290 0.05 19.55 0.67
CA ALA A 290 -0.45 20.34 -0.44
C ALA A 290 -0.85 19.50 -1.68
N ALA A 291 -0.22 18.35 -1.91
CA ALA A 291 -0.55 17.47 -3.02
C ALA A 291 -1.81 16.62 -2.78
N THR A 292 -2.24 16.52 -1.52
CA THR A 292 -3.37 15.71 -1.09
C THR A 292 -4.50 16.54 -0.44
N ASP A 293 -4.47 17.86 -0.60
CA ASP A 293 -5.41 18.81 0.00
C ASP A 293 -5.58 18.60 1.53
N GLY A 294 -4.45 18.36 2.21
CA GLY A 294 -4.38 18.19 3.66
C GLY A 294 -4.75 16.78 4.18
N LEU A 295 -5.01 15.83 3.28
CA LEU A 295 -5.31 14.45 3.66
C LEU A 295 -4.17 13.80 4.46
N ALA A 296 -2.92 14.03 4.07
CA ALA A 296 -1.75 13.45 4.72
C ALA A 296 -0.58 14.43 4.80
N GLY A 297 0.08 14.49 5.95
CA GLY A 297 1.32 15.23 6.13
C GLY A 297 2.49 14.27 6.30
N VAL A 298 3.61 14.59 5.65
CA VAL A 298 4.86 13.81 5.77
C VAL A 298 6.00 14.79 5.88
N ARG A 299 6.83 14.58 6.91
CA ARG A 299 8.04 15.37 7.15
C ARG A 299 9.11 14.53 7.81
N VAL A 300 10.35 14.99 7.71
CA VAL A 300 11.44 14.52 8.57
C VAL A 300 11.69 15.57 9.63
N ALA A 301 11.64 15.19 10.90
CA ALA A 301 11.85 16.06 12.05
C ALA A 301 13.15 15.71 12.78
N ARG A 302 13.83 16.73 13.33
CA ARG A 302 15.04 16.55 14.14
C ARG A 302 15.15 17.59 15.27
N PRO A 303 15.95 17.31 16.32
CA PRO A 303 16.27 18.28 17.37
C PRO A 303 16.90 19.57 16.83
N ALA A 304 16.39 20.70 17.31
CA ALA A 304 16.92 22.06 17.08
C ALA A 304 17.06 22.82 18.41
N GLY A 305 17.82 22.23 19.34
CA GLY A 305 18.11 22.81 20.65
C GLY A 305 17.29 22.26 21.82
N ALA A 306 16.33 21.38 21.58
CA ALA A 306 15.70 20.54 22.61
C ALA A 306 16.07 19.07 22.42
N ASP A 307 16.11 18.29 23.50
CA ASP A 307 16.31 16.84 23.50
C ASP A 307 15.03 16.08 23.85
N HIS A 308 13.90 16.77 23.95
CA HIS A 308 12.60 16.20 24.26
C HIS A 308 11.46 17.00 23.64
N THR A 309 10.38 16.31 23.31
CA THR A 309 9.10 16.92 22.94
C THR A 309 8.32 17.24 24.22
N PRO A 310 7.39 18.21 24.21
CA PRO A 310 6.41 18.32 25.29
C PRO A 310 5.56 17.04 25.32
N ARG A 311 5.02 16.73 26.50
CA ARG A 311 3.97 15.73 26.62
C ARG A 311 2.69 16.29 26.00
N THR A 312 2.18 15.59 25.00
CA THR A 312 1.05 16.03 24.17
C THR A 312 0.11 14.89 23.89
N THR A 313 -1.10 15.20 23.43
CA THR A 313 -1.94 14.25 22.69
C THR A 313 -2.40 14.83 21.35
N HIS A 314 -3.19 14.08 20.60
CA HIS A 314 -3.79 14.48 19.32
C HIS A 314 -5.17 13.87 19.11
N ASP A 315 -5.92 14.39 18.14
CA ASP A 315 -7.20 13.83 17.65
C ASP A 315 -7.13 13.36 16.18
N ALA A 316 -5.92 13.22 15.65
CA ALA A 316 -5.69 12.74 14.28
C ALA A 316 -6.08 11.25 14.11
N GLU A 317 -6.45 10.89 12.87
CA GLU A 317 -6.74 9.51 12.46
C GLU A 317 -5.50 8.63 12.56
N PHE A 318 -4.34 9.18 12.22
CA PHE A 318 -3.07 8.45 12.18
C PHE A 318 -1.91 9.36 12.56
N VAL A 319 -1.05 8.90 13.48
CA VAL A 319 0.25 9.51 13.80
C VAL A 319 1.26 8.37 13.88
N PHE A 320 2.18 8.36 12.92
CA PHE A 320 3.21 7.34 12.78
C PHE A 320 4.59 7.98 12.82
N GLY A 321 5.50 7.33 13.54
CA GLY A 321 6.92 7.66 13.57
C GLY A 321 7.76 6.47 13.12
N PHE A 322 8.76 6.73 12.27
CA PHE A 322 9.87 5.83 11.98
C PHE A 322 11.18 6.52 12.32
N VAL A 323 11.99 5.92 13.20
CA VAL A 323 13.29 6.48 13.59
C VAL A 323 14.28 6.24 12.45
N LEU A 324 14.67 7.32 11.78
CA LEU A 324 15.60 7.30 10.64
C LEU A 324 17.06 7.27 11.06
N ALA A 325 17.39 7.90 12.19
CA ALA A 325 18.73 7.98 12.73
C ALA A 325 18.69 8.31 14.22
N GLY A 326 19.80 8.04 14.91
CA GLY A 326 19.95 8.33 16.32
C GLY A 326 19.00 7.52 17.19
N THR A 327 18.62 8.10 18.32
CA THR A 327 17.87 7.40 19.36
C THR A 327 17.00 8.34 20.17
N CYS A 328 15.91 7.83 20.73
CA CYS A 328 15.10 8.54 21.73
C CYS A 328 14.44 7.54 22.69
N THR A 329 13.73 8.01 23.70
CA THR A 329 12.85 7.19 24.51
C THR A 329 11.42 7.63 24.28
N LEU A 330 10.56 6.72 23.86
CA LEU A 330 9.12 6.95 23.72
C LEU A 330 8.45 6.73 25.08
N GLU A 331 7.85 7.78 25.63
CA GLU A 331 6.97 7.70 26.79
C GLU A 331 5.52 7.76 26.32
N CYS A 332 4.70 6.80 26.76
CA CYS A 332 3.25 6.82 26.56
C CYS A 332 2.54 6.67 27.91
N GLU A 333 1.37 7.30 28.04
CA GLU A 333 0.53 7.15 29.24
C GLU A 333 0.24 5.68 29.54
N GLY A 334 0.40 5.28 30.80
CA GLY A 334 0.10 3.91 31.25
C GLY A 334 1.07 2.84 30.74
N ARG A 335 2.18 3.22 30.10
CA ARG A 335 3.19 2.30 29.54
C ARG A 335 4.56 2.52 30.19
N VAL A 336 5.37 1.47 30.18
CA VAL A 336 6.78 1.58 30.53
C VAL A 336 7.48 2.31 29.38
N PRO A 337 8.33 3.32 29.63
CA PRO A 337 9.09 3.99 28.57
C PRO A 337 9.94 3.02 27.76
N GLU A 338 9.91 3.14 26.44
CA GLU A 338 10.59 2.24 25.51
C GLU A 338 11.72 3.00 24.79
N ARG A 339 12.93 2.44 24.77
CA ARG A 339 14.06 3.02 24.03
C ARG A 339 13.87 2.72 22.55
N MET A 340 13.97 3.75 21.72
CA MET A 340 13.83 3.66 20.27
C MET A 340 15.17 3.93 19.59
N GLU A 341 15.46 3.15 18.55
CA GLU A 341 16.66 3.28 17.70
C GLU A 341 16.30 3.21 16.21
N GLU A 342 17.30 3.41 15.33
CA GLU A 342 17.11 3.39 13.88
C GLU A 342 16.35 2.14 13.41
N GLY A 343 15.30 2.35 12.62
CA GLY A 343 14.44 1.28 12.11
C GLY A 343 13.24 0.95 13.00
N ASP A 344 13.21 1.46 14.24
CA ASP A 344 12.04 1.33 15.11
C ASP A 344 10.89 2.21 14.66
N THR A 345 9.67 1.75 14.91
CA THR A 345 8.45 2.47 14.56
C THR A 345 7.46 2.53 15.70
N PHE A 346 6.58 3.52 15.64
CA PHE A 346 5.44 3.60 16.52
C PHE A 346 4.23 4.22 15.82
N VAL A 347 3.03 3.80 16.25
CA VAL A 347 1.75 4.47 15.95
C VAL A 347 1.15 4.90 17.28
N VAL A 348 0.83 6.18 17.44
CA VAL A 348 0.16 6.69 18.63
C VAL A 348 -1.34 6.87 18.32
N PRO A 349 -2.25 6.27 19.10
CA PRO A 349 -3.68 6.46 18.92
C PRO A 349 -4.11 7.82 19.48
N ARG A 350 -5.20 8.36 18.93
CA ARG A 350 -5.83 9.59 19.42
C ARG A 350 -6.06 9.54 20.94
N HIS A 351 -5.92 10.70 21.59
CA HIS A 351 -6.15 10.91 23.03
C HIS A 351 -5.20 10.17 23.98
N LEU A 352 -4.20 9.44 23.48
CA LEU A 352 -3.12 8.93 24.32
C LEU A 352 -2.05 10.01 24.49
N GLU A 353 -1.65 10.31 25.72
CA GLU A 353 -0.53 11.21 25.95
C GLU A 353 0.79 10.51 25.64
N TYR A 354 1.69 11.21 24.95
CA TYR A 354 3.03 10.71 24.64
C TYR A 354 4.08 11.83 24.59
N ALA A 355 5.35 11.44 24.68
CA ALA A 355 6.50 12.30 24.45
C ALA A 355 7.68 11.49 23.92
N LEU A 356 8.57 12.13 23.15
CA LEU A 356 9.90 11.62 22.87
C LEU A 356 10.87 12.35 23.78
N ILE A 357 11.66 11.64 24.57
CA ILE A 357 12.64 12.22 25.50
C ILE A 357 14.04 11.66 25.26
N GLY A 358 15.07 12.42 25.63
CA GLY A 358 16.45 11.99 25.47
C GLY A 358 16.81 11.69 24.01
N CYS A 359 16.27 12.49 23.09
CA CYS A 359 16.64 12.47 21.67
C CYS A 359 18.14 12.76 21.55
N SER A 360 18.88 11.86 20.90
CA SER A 360 20.29 12.12 20.61
C SER A 360 20.45 13.26 19.60
N PRO A 361 21.63 13.92 19.54
CA PRO A 361 21.84 15.05 18.64
C PRO A 361 21.66 14.73 17.14
N ASP A 362 21.81 13.47 16.76
CA ASP A 362 21.63 12.92 15.42
C ASP A 362 20.25 12.28 15.19
N PHE A 363 19.31 12.46 16.13
CA PHE A 363 17.96 11.89 16.01
C PHE A 363 17.21 12.48 14.81
N GLU A 364 16.74 11.62 13.91
CA GLU A 364 15.84 11.99 12.83
C GLU A 364 14.62 11.07 12.83
N LEU A 365 13.43 11.66 12.65
CA LEU A 365 12.16 10.96 12.68
C LEU A 365 11.39 11.25 11.38
N LEU A 366 11.00 10.20 10.67
CA LEU A 366 9.95 10.30 9.65
C LEU A 366 8.59 10.37 10.35
N ASP A 367 7.96 11.54 10.35
CA ASP A 367 6.66 11.83 10.97
C ASP A 367 5.58 11.89 9.90
N VAL A 368 4.63 10.96 9.98
CA VAL A 368 3.51 10.81 9.03
C VAL A 368 2.21 10.94 9.78
N THR A 369 1.35 11.84 9.33
CA THR A 369 0.05 12.08 9.97
C THR A 369 -1.08 12.13 8.96
N LEU A 370 -2.25 11.65 9.36
CA LEU A 370 -3.50 11.89 8.66
C LEU A 370 -4.52 12.47 9.68
N PRO A 371 -5.02 13.70 9.48
CA PRO A 371 -4.68 14.65 8.42
C PRO A 371 -3.27 15.25 8.54
N GLU A 372 -2.88 16.14 7.60
CA GLU A 372 -1.60 16.87 7.62
C GLU A 372 -1.37 17.66 8.91
N ASP A 373 -2.37 18.45 9.28
CA ASP A 373 -2.34 19.32 10.45
C ASP A 373 -2.74 18.56 11.70
N VAL A 374 -1.76 18.32 12.58
CA VAL A 374 -1.98 17.73 13.89
C VAL A 374 -1.55 18.72 14.97
N PRO A 375 -2.48 19.54 15.50
CA PRO A 375 -2.17 20.45 16.58
C PRO A 375 -1.80 19.65 17.83
N LEU A 376 -0.78 20.13 18.55
CA LEU A 376 -0.44 19.63 19.87
C LEU A 376 -1.48 20.15 20.87
N THR A 377 -2.09 19.25 21.65
CA THR A 377 -3.04 19.57 22.73
C THR A 377 -2.53 19.13 24.07
#